data_AF-A0A8J4VAR0-F1
#
_entry.id   AF-A0A8J4VAR0-F1
#
_cell.length_a   1.000
_cell.length_b   1.000
_cell.length_c   1.000
_cell.angle_alpha   90.00
_cell.angle_beta   90.00
_cell.angle_gamma   90.00
#
_symmetry.space_group_name_H-M   'P 1'
#
loop_
_entity.id
_entity.type
_entity.pdbx_description
1 polymer ?
#
loop_
_entity_poly.entity_id
_entity_poly.type
_entity_poly.pdbx_seq_one_letter_code
_entity_poly.pdbx_strand_id
1 'polypeptide(L)'
;MDSSQSVDAATHVTDRVLYRRLVEIGVDAEESMRIMAFWMWVEAQGFVELVPKISANNDQLLAMVADETKAILATLDPSSTTPITQNLCPITSLILYPVSVDEIFGDKDLVSEGVSEVHNQVCSVLFKDVFEEGDKSGKTEGSVTEVGDGSGKDGNEGSGKTLNPFAKEWDPAVERAPEEDRCLFLTFSNGYPLSDNQIVEFFNQKYGPCVERVYVHKPDPNAPALFGKIVFNTALVTTMIMNTLHQAKFNVDGKPLWCKRFDLSKKHGGEQK
;
A
#
# COMPACT_ATOMS: atom_id res chain seq x y z
N MET A 1 -2.02 -29.60 23.06
CA MET A 1 -2.84 -28.37 23.01
C MET A 1 -1.90 -27.21 22.77
N ASP A 2 -2.32 -26.28 21.94
CA ASP A 2 -1.78 -24.92 21.86
C ASP A 2 -0.54 -24.67 20.97
N SER A 3 -0.73 -24.83 19.66
CA SER A 3 0.05 -24.06 18.68
C SER A 3 -0.88 -23.34 17.71
N SER A 4 -2.03 -23.94 17.39
CA SER A 4 -3.11 -23.30 16.63
C SER A 4 -3.79 -22.15 17.39
N GLN A 5 -4.06 -22.30 18.69
CA GLN A 5 -4.71 -21.26 19.52
C GLN A 5 -3.81 -20.03 19.74
N SER A 6 -2.50 -20.24 19.94
CA SER A 6 -1.49 -19.17 19.99
C SER A 6 -1.40 -18.38 18.67
N VAL A 7 -1.51 -19.05 17.52
CA VAL A 7 -1.46 -18.40 16.20
C VAL A 7 -2.73 -17.57 15.97
N ASP A 8 -3.91 -18.13 16.24
CA ASP A 8 -5.20 -17.43 16.08
C ASP A 8 -5.31 -16.17 16.98
N ALA A 9 -4.79 -16.23 18.20
CA ALA A 9 -4.78 -15.08 19.11
C ALA A 9 -3.82 -13.96 18.65
N ALA A 10 -2.68 -14.32 18.05
CA ALA A 10 -1.67 -13.36 17.60
C ALA A 10 -2.05 -12.66 16.27
N THR A 11 -2.72 -13.36 15.35
CA THR A 11 -3.28 -12.75 14.13
C THR A 11 -4.32 -11.70 14.49
N HIS A 12 -5.25 -12.01 15.39
CA HIS A 12 -6.26 -11.05 15.84
C HIS A 12 -5.69 -9.80 16.53
N VAL A 13 -4.51 -9.89 17.17
CA VAL A 13 -3.84 -8.69 17.71
C VAL A 13 -3.34 -7.79 16.58
N THR A 14 -2.72 -8.37 15.54
CA THR A 14 -2.22 -7.61 14.38
C THR A 14 -3.36 -6.93 13.64
N ASP A 15 -4.45 -7.65 13.42
CA ASP A 15 -5.65 -7.14 12.75
C ASP A 15 -6.23 -5.94 13.49
N ARG A 16 -6.34 -6.03 14.82
CA ARG A 16 -6.88 -4.95 15.67
C ARG A 16 -5.96 -3.74 15.76
N VAL A 17 -4.64 -3.94 15.72
CA VAL A 17 -3.67 -2.84 15.62
C VAL A 17 -3.82 -2.14 14.28
N LEU A 18 -3.93 -2.90 13.19
CA LEU A 18 -4.06 -2.32 11.85
C LEU A 18 -5.39 -1.57 11.68
N TYR A 19 -6.49 -2.12 12.18
CA TYR A 19 -7.79 -1.46 12.20
C TYR A 19 -7.75 -0.12 12.95
N ARG A 20 -7.14 -0.08 14.14
CA ARG A 20 -6.97 1.18 14.89
C ARG A 20 -6.16 2.20 14.12
N ARG A 21 -5.05 1.78 13.51
CA ARG A 21 -4.22 2.68 12.70
C ARG A 21 -4.99 3.27 11.53
N LEU A 22 -5.86 2.51 10.86
CA LEU A 22 -6.74 3.03 9.81
C LEU A 22 -7.65 4.16 10.31
N VAL A 23 -8.26 3.97 11.48
CA VAL A 23 -9.12 4.99 12.10
C VAL A 23 -8.30 6.22 12.52
N GLU A 24 -7.11 6.02 13.09
CA GLU A 24 -6.21 7.09 13.53
C GLU A 24 -5.71 7.97 12.36
N ILE A 25 -5.49 7.39 11.17
CA ILE A 25 -5.13 8.16 9.96
C ILE A 25 -6.35 8.82 9.30
N GLY A 26 -7.55 8.69 9.87
CA GLY A 26 -8.76 9.39 9.46
C GLY A 26 -9.67 8.64 8.49
N VAL A 27 -9.49 7.32 8.32
CA VAL A 27 -10.48 6.49 7.62
C VAL A 27 -11.68 6.25 8.54
N ASP A 28 -12.89 6.41 8.02
CA ASP A 28 -14.12 6.14 8.78
C ASP A 28 -14.12 4.71 9.36
N ALA A 29 -14.75 4.51 10.52
CA ALA A 29 -14.69 3.24 11.25
C ALA A 29 -15.36 2.08 10.50
N GLU A 30 -16.47 2.34 9.81
CA GLU A 30 -17.16 1.35 8.97
C GLU A 30 -16.38 1.11 7.68
N GLU A 31 -15.83 2.16 7.08
CA GLU A 31 -14.97 2.04 5.89
C GLU A 31 -13.69 1.25 6.19
N SER A 32 -13.07 1.49 7.34
CA SER A 32 -11.92 0.73 7.86
C SER A 32 -12.28 -0.74 8.06
N MET A 33 -13.52 -1.03 8.48
CA MET A 33 -13.98 -2.41 8.69
C MET A 33 -14.07 -3.16 7.36
N ARG A 34 -14.60 -2.52 6.31
CA ARG A 34 -14.66 -3.09 4.95
C ARG A 34 -13.29 -3.28 4.34
N ILE A 35 -12.37 -2.34 4.56
CA ILE A 35 -10.97 -2.48 4.12
C ILE A 35 -10.30 -3.68 4.79
N MET A 36 -10.46 -3.83 6.11
CA MET A 36 -9.94 -5.00 6.83
C MET A 36 -10.58 -6.30 6.33
N ALA A 37 -11.90 -6.32 6.10
CA ALA A 37 -12.59 -7.48 5.55
C ALA A 37 -12.02 -7.90 4.19
N PHE A 38 -11.72 -6.92 3.33
CA PHE A 38 -11.06 -7.19 2.05
C PHE A 38 -9.68 -7.81 2.22
N TRP A 39 -8.80 -7.24 3.05
CA TRP A 39 -7.47 -7.81 3.24
C TRP A 39 -7.51 -9.21 3.86
N MET A 40 -8.35 -9.44 4.86
CA MET A 40 -8.53 -10.76 5.48
C MET A 40 -9.11 -11.77 4.49
N TRP A 41 -10.04 -11.36 3.62
CA TRP A 41 -10.54 -12.22 2.55
C TRP A 41 -9.43 -12.62 1.56
N VAL A 42 -8.56 -11.68 1.18
CA VAL A 42 -7.40 -11.98 0.33
C VAL A 42 -6.44 -12.95 1.03
N GLU A 43 -6.20 -12.80 2.34
CA GLU A 43 -5.41 -13.79 3.10
C GLU A 43 -6.05 -15.19 3.08
N ALA A 44 -7.38 -15.27 3.17
CA ALA A 44 -8.12 -16.52 3.06
C ALA A 44 -8.00 -17.19 1.68
N GLN A 45 -7.67 -16.43 0.62
CA GLN A 45 -7.32 -16.99 -0.70
C GLN A 45 -5.89 -17.56 -0.77
N GLY A 46 -5.12 -17.50 0.33
CA GLY A 46 -3.77 -18.06 0.46
C GLY A 46 -2.66 -17.03 0.67
N PHE A 47 -2.98 -15.74 0.71
CA PHE A 47 -2.00 -14.64 0.84
C PHE A 47 -1.77 -14.21 2.28
N VAL A 48 -1.56 -15.17 3.18
CA VAL A 48 -1.50 -15.04 4.66
C VAL A 48 -0.51 -14.02 5.24
N GLU A 49 0.31 -13.37 4.40
CA GLU A 49 1.27 -12.35 4.82
C GLU A 49 0.82 -10.93 4.43
N LEU A 50 -0.37 -10.74 3.85
CA LEU A 50 -0.84 -9.44 3.38
C LEU A 50 -1.01 -8.45 4.54
N VAL A 51 -1.82 -8.81 5.54
CA VAL A 51 -2.12 -7.97 6.71
C VAL A 51 -0.85 -7.71 7.54
N PRO A 52 -0.01 -8.70 7.88
CA PRO A 52 1.27 -8.46 8.54
C PRO A 52 2.19 -7.52 7.75
N LYS A 53 2.30 -7.69 6.42
CA LYS A 53 3.12 -6.80 5.58
C LYS A 53 2.58 -5.38 5.60
N ILE A 54 1.28 -5.17 5.42
CA ILE A 54 0.69 -3.82 5.48
C ILE A 54 0.91 -3.21 6.87
N SER A 55 0.67 -3.97 7.93
CA SER A 55 0.85 -3.53 9.31
C SER A 55 2.30 -3.17 9.66
N ALA A 56 3.29 -3.81 9.05
CA ALA A 56 4.71 -3.45 9.24
C ALA A 56 5.13 -2.14 8.55
N ASN A 57 4.27 -1.55 7.70
CA ASN A 57 4.57 -0.32 6.99
C ASN A 57 4.07 0.94 7.71
N ASN A 58 4.59 2.10 7.31
CA ASN A 58 4.21 3.40 7.87
C ASN A 58 2.80 3.83 7.46
N ASP A 59 2.30 4.87 8.14
CA ASP A 59 0.95 5.40 7.93
C ASP A 59 0.76 6.01 6.53
N GLN A 60 1.85 6.48 5.89
CA GLN A 60 1.79 6.96 4.51
C GLN A 60 1.48 5.83 3.53
N LEU A 61 2.17 4.69 3.62
CA LEU A 61 1.86 3.53 2.80
C LEU A 61 0.49 2.97 3.17
N LEU A 62 0.16 2.90 4.46
CA LEU A 62 -1.16 2.46 4.92
C LEU A 62 -2.28 3.27 4.29
N ALA A 63 -2.17 4.60 4.27
CA ALA A 63 -3.14 5.49 3.64
C ALA A 63 -3.27 5.20 2.14
N MET A 64 -2.16 5.01 1.43
CA MET A 64 -2.19 4.70 -0.01
C MET A 64 -2.84 3.33 -0.29
N VAL A 65 -2.55 2.29 0.51
CA VAL A 65 -3.17 0.97 0.35
C VAL A 65 -4.66 1.02 0.73
N ALA A 66 -5.02 1.82 1.73
CA ALA A 66 -6.41 2.05 2.10
C ALA A 66 -7.19 2.72 0.94
N ASP A 67 -6.65 3.79 0.35
CA ASP A 67 -7.29 4.49 -0.78
C ASP A 67 -7.44 3.59 -2.01
N GLU A 68 -6.41 2.78 -2.29
CA GLU A 68 -6.47 1.75 -3.32
C GLU A 68 -7.56 0.72 -3.03
N THR A 69 -7.64 0.22 -1.81
CA THR A 69 -8.64 -0.77 -1.39
C THR A 69 -10.05 -0.20 -1.48
N LYS A 70 -10.25 1.07 -1.12
CA LYS A 70 -11.53 1.77 -1.30
C LYS A 70 -11.94 1.84 -2.76
N ALA A 71 -10.98 2.13 -3.65
CA ALA A 71 -11.23 2.14 -5.09
C ALA A 71 -11.65 0.75 -5.58
N ILE A 72 -10.98 -0.33 -5.13
CA ILE A 72 -11.36 -1.71 -5.44
C ILE A 72 -12.79 -2.01 -4.93
N LEU A 73 -13.07 -1.75 -3.65
CA LEU A 73 -14.37 -1.98 -3.04
C LEU A 73 -15.50 -1.23 -3.77
N ALA A 74 -15.25 0.00 -4.21
CA ALA A 74 -16.21 0.76 -5.01
C ALA A 74 -16.52 0.12 -6.37
N THR A 75 -15.57 -0.65 -6.94
CA THR A 75 -15.84 -1.42 -8.16
C THR A 75 -16.66 -2.67 -7.92
N LEU A 76 -16.72 -3.19 -6.70
CA LEU A 76 -17.51 -4.39 -6.36
C LEU A 76 -19.02 -4.10 -6.25
N ASP A 77 -19.43 -2.83 -6.32
CA ASP A 77 -20.83 -2.48 -6.38
C ASP A 77 -21.50 -3.12 -7.62
N PRO A 78 -22.68 -3.74 -7.49
CA PRO A 78 -23.37 -4.40 -8.61
C PRO A 78 -23.66 -3.48 -9.80
N SER A 79 -23.72 -2.16 -9.58
CA SER A 79 -23.91 -1.16 -10.63
C SER A 79 -22.63 -0.81 -11.40
N SER A 80 -21.46 -1.23 -10.91
CA SER A 80 -20.17 -0.89 -11.48
C SER A 80 -19.72 -1.89 -12.55
N THR A 81 -19.48 -1.37 -13.76
CA THR A 81 -18.92 -2.14 -14.88
C THR A 81 -17.40 -2.07 -14.96
N THR A 82 -16.74 -1.34 -14.06
CA THR A 82 -15.29 -1.18 -14.11
C THR A 82 -14.60 -2.48 -13.68
N PRO A 83 -13.65 -3.01 -14.49
CA PRO A 83 -12.85 -4.17 -14.10
C PRO A 83 -11.82 -3.78 -13.04
N ILE A 84 -11.51 -4.72 -12.15
CA ILE A 84 -10.37 -4.61 -11.24
C ILE A 84 -9.12 -4.91 -12.07
N THR A 85 -8.24 -3.92 -12.24
CA THR A 85 -7.01 -4.05 -13.04
C THR A 85 -5.79 -3.73 -12.20
N GLN A 86 -4.60 -4.13 -12.66
CA GLN A 86 -3.33 -3.77 -11.99
C GLN A 86 -3.15 -2.26 -11.80
N ASN A 87 -3.68 -1.43 -12.71
CA ASN A 87 -3.64 0.02 -12.58
C ASN A 87 -4.58 0.56 -11.50
N LEU A 88 -5.66 -0.17 -11.20
CA LEU A 88 -6.57 0.15 -10.10
C LEU A 88 -5.98 -0.25 -8.75
N CYS A 89 -5.17 -1.32 -8.72
CA CYS A 89 -4.59 -1.86 -7.49
C CYS A 89 -3.05 -2.00 -7.51
N PRO A 90 -2.29 -0.91 -7.80
CA PRO A 90 -0.85 -0.99 -8.04
C PRO A 90 -0.04 -1.48 -6.83
N ILE A 91 -0.44 -1.14 -5.61
CA ILE A 91 0.22 -1.54 -4.37
C ILE A 91 -0.13 -2.97 -3.99
N THR A 92 -1.40 -3.34 -4.05
CA THR A 92 -1.87 -4.71 -3.79
C THR A 92 -1.20 -5.67 -4.78
N SER A 93 -1.16 -5.32 -6.07
CA SER A 93 -0.42 -6.08 -7.09
C SER A 93 1.05 -6.29 -6.73
N LEU A 94 1.69 -5.25 -6.19
CA LEU A 94 3.10 -5.30 -5.77
C LEU A 94 3.32 -6.21 -4.57
N ILE A 95 2.35 -6.27 -3.64
CA ILE A 95 2.41 -7.14 -2.46
C ILE A 95 2.11 -8.61 -2.80
N LEU A 96 1.18 -8.84 -3.74
CA LEU A 96 0.70 -10.17 -4.14
C LEU A 96 1.59 -10.86 -5.19
N TYR A 97 2.56 -10.15 -5.78
CA TYR A 97 3.50 -10.72 -6.74
C TYR A 97 4.16 -12.02 -6.21
N PRO A 98 4.23 -13.10 -7.02
CA PRO A 98 4.02 -13.17 -8.47
C PRO A 98 2.59 -13.44 -8.95
N VAL A 99 1.59 -13.44 -8.06
CA VAL A 99 0.22 -13.75 -8.46
C VAL A 99 -0.41 -12.60 -9.23
N SER A 100 -1.14 -12.92 -10.29
CA SER A 100 -1.87 -11.92 -11.08
C SER A 100 -3.13 -11.46 -10.35
N VAL A 101 -3.42 -10.17 -10.44
CA VAL A 101 -4.68 -9.55 -10.00
C VAL A 101 -5.89 -10.27 -10.61
N ASP A 102 -5.80 -10.65 -11.88
CA ASP A 102 -6.89 -11.32 -12.60
C ASP A 102 -7.19 -12.72 -12.04
N GLU A 103 -6.18 -13.41 -11.46
CA GLU A 103 -6.38 -14.73 -10.85
C GLU A 103 -7.19 -14.66 -9.56
N ILE A 104 -7.10 -13.54 -8.83
CA ILE A 104 -7.77 -13.35 -7.53
C ILE A 104 -9.08 -12.59 -7.68
N PHE A 105 -9.09 -11.58 -8.56
CA PHE A 105 -10.18 -10.62 -8.68
C PHE A 105 -10.96 -10.75 -10.00
N GLY A 106 -10.74 -11.82 -10.77
CA GLY A 106 -11.39 -12.04 -12.07
C GLY A 106 -12.91 -12.22 -11.97
N ASP A 107 -13.41 -12.76 -10.86
CA ASP A 107 -14.84 -12.87 -10.56
C ASP A 107 -15.24 -11.88 -9.46
N LYS A 108 -15.78 -10.74 -9.88
CA LYS A 108 -16.17 -9.65 -8.96
C LYS A 108 -17.29 -10.06 -8.01
N ASP A 109 -18.18 -10.95 -8.42
CA ASP A 109 -19.32 -11.38 -7.59
C ASP A 109 -18.81 -12.25 -6.45
N LEU A 110 -17.89 -13.18 -6.73
CA LEU A 110 -17.21 -13.98 -5.71
C LEU A 110 -16.40 -13.12 -4.72
N VAL A 111 -15.69 -12.10 -5.23
CA VAL A 111 -14.96 -11.16 -4.37
C VAL A 111 -15.95 -10.40 -3.48
N SER A 112 -17.03 -9.85 -4.05
CA SER A 112 -18.03 -9.08 -3.30
C SER A 112 -18.73 -9.90 -2.22
N GLU A 113 -19.13 -11.14 -2.56
CA GLU A 113 -19.75 -12.08 -1.63
C GLU A 113 -18.79 -12.45 -0.49
N GLY A 114 -17.56 -12.84 -0.84
CA GLY A 114 -16.55 -13.25 0.15
C GLY A 114 -16.13 -12.12 1.09
N VAL A 115 -15.96 -10.90 0.58
CA VAL A 115 -15.68 -9.72 1.42
C VAL A 115 -16.85 -9.44 2.36
N SER A 116 -18.09 -9.53 1.86
CA SER A 116 -19.30 -9.34 2.68
C SER A 116 -19.42 -10.41 3.77
N GLU A 117 -19.05 -11.65 3.48
CA GLU A 117 -19.04 -12.75 4.44
C GLU A 117 -18.05 -12.48 5.57
N VAL A 118 -16.79 -12.16 5.23
CA VAL A 118 -15.74 -11.84 6.22
C VAL A 118 -16.13 -10.62 7.06
N HIS A 119 -16.69 -9.59 6.43
CA HIS A 119 -17.17 -8.41 7.13
C HIS A 119 -18.21 -8.76 8.21
N ASN A 120 -19.24 -9.51 7.82
CA ASN A 120 -20.38 -9.80 8.68
C ASN A 120 -20.05 -10.83 9.76
N GLN A 121 -19.25 -11.85 9.45
CA GLN A 121 -18.97 -12.95 10.38
C GLN A 121 -17.75 -12.69 11.28
N VAL A 122 -16.74 -11.96 10.79
CA VAL A 122 -15.46 -11.78 11.48
C VAL A 122 -15.31 -10.33 11.95
N CYS A 123 -15.28 -9.37 11.03
CA CYS A 123 -14.92 -7.98 11.36
C CYS A 123 -15.92 -7.32 12.30
N SER A 124 -17.22 -7.57 12.11
CA SER A 124 -18.30 -7.03 12.96
C SER A 124 -18.20 -7.46 14.42
N VAL A 125 -17.59 -8.63 14.69
CA VAL A 125 -17.36 -9.16 16.03
C VAL A 125 -15.99 -8.74 16.54
N LEU A 126 -14.97 -8.84 15.68
CA LEU A 126 -13.57 -8.62 16.03
C LEU A 126 -13.25 -7.16 16.34
N PHE A 127 -13.92 -6.21 15.69
CA PHE A 127 -13.65 -4.77 15.83
C PHE A 127 -14.76 -4.00 16.56
N LYS A 128 -15.80 -4.68 17.02
CA LYS A 128 -16.97 -4.06 17.66
C LYS A 128 -16.62 -3.09 18.78
N ASP A 129 -15.71 -3.50 19.66
CA ASP A 129 -15.30 -2.71 20.82
C ASP A 129 -14.53 -1.45 20.41
N VAL A 130 -13.64 -1.56 19.42
CA VAL A 130 -12.91 -0.42 18.85
C VAL A 130 -13.86 0.55 18.14
N PHE A 131 -14.85 0.03 17.42
CA PHE A 131 -15.88 0.82 16.76
C PHE A 131 -16.71 1.63 17.78
N GLU A 132 -17.14 1.00 18.88
CA GLU A 132 -17.93 1.66 19.94
C GLU A 132 -17.13 2.65 20.80
N GLU A 133 -15.80 2.48 20.91
CA GLU A 133 -14.91 3.43 21.59
C GLU A 133 -14.74 4.73 20.78
N GLY A 134 -14.65 4.64 19.45
CA GLY A 134 -14.54 5.80 18.56
C GLY A 134 -15.77 6.71 18.58
N ASP A 135 -16.98 6.13 18.62
CA ASP A 135 -18.24 6.90 18.62
C ASP A 135 -18.47 7.68 19.93
N LYS A 136 -17.91 7.21 21.06
CA LYS A 136 -18.03 7.89 22.36
C LYS A 136 -17.11 9.11 22.49
N SER A 137 -15.99 9.14 21.77
CA SER A 137 -15.05 10.27 21.79
C SER A 137 -15.60 11.51 21.06
N GLY A 138 -16.59 11.34 20.17
CA GLY A 138 -17.23 12.43 19.42
C GLY A 138 -18.38 13.16 20.14
N LYS A 139 -18.78 12.76 21.36
CA LYS A 139 -19.96 13.30 22.06
C LYS A 139 -19.68 13.83 23.48
N THR A 140 -18.94 14.93 23.57
CA THR A 140 -18.90 15.85 24.73
C THR A 140 -18.36 17.19 24.19
N GLU A 141 -18.99 18.37 24.21
CA GLU A 141 -20.12 18.97 24.93
C GLU A 141 -20.83 20.00 24.02
N GLY A 142 -22.12 20.25 24.26
CA GLY A 142 -22.86 21.34 23.61
C GLY A 142 -24.37 21.18 23.54
N SER A 143 -25.02 20.75 24.63
CA SER A 143 -26.48 20.69 24.72
C SER A 143 -27.06 22.08 25.01
N VAL A 144 -27.83 22.65 24.08
CA VAL A 144 -29.08 23.37 24.39
C VAL A 144 -30.10 23.02 23.31
N THR A 145 -31.25 22.57 23.80
CA THR A 145 -32.49 22.19 23.13
C THR A 145 -33.13 23.29 22.28
N GLU A 146 -33.74 22.93 21.16
CA GLU A 146 -35.03 23.50 20.76
C GLU A 146 -35.82 22.53 19.87
N VAL A 147 -37.11 22.38 20.20
CA VAL A 147 -38.08 21.50 19.58
C VAL A 147 -38.74 22.24 18.41
N GLY A 148 -38.83 21.61 17.24
CA GLY A 148 -39.56 22.14 16.08
C GLY A 148 -39.99 21.02 15.13
N ASP A 149 -41.29 20.75 15.16
CA ASP A 149 -42.05 19.85 14.29
C ASP A 149 -42.07 20.31 12.82
N GLY A 150 -42.15 19.38 11.86
CA GLY A 150 -42.25 19.72 10.44
C GLY A 150 -41.97 18.58 9.45
N SER A 151 -43.02 17.86 9.09
CA SER A 151 -43.15 16.90 7.98
C SER A 151 -42.72 17.43 6.59
N GLY A 152 -42.08 16.60 5.75
CA GLY A 152 -41.89 16.85 4.33
C GLY A 152 -41.14 15.73 3.60
N LYS A 153 -41.75 15.20 2.53
CA LYS A 153 -41.31 14.09 1.66
C LYS A 153 -40.41 14.56 0.50
N ASP A 154 -39.89 13.56 -0.22
CA ASP A 154 -39.28 13.57 -1.56
C ASP A 154 -37.80 13.97 -1.57
N GLY A 155 -36.85 13.28 -2.23
CA GLY A 155 -36.90 12.27 -3.27
C GLY A 155 -35.79 12.59 -4.29
N ASN A 156 -34.78 11.73 -4.36
CA ASN A 156 -33.92 11.43 -5.52
C ASN A 156 -33.20 12.55 -6.30
N GLU A 157 -31.85 12.55 -6.24
CA GLU A 157 -30.91 12.64 -7.39
C GLU A 157 -29.49 12.62 -6.78
N GLY A 158 -28.67 11.60 -6.98
CA GLY A 158 -28.19 11.17 -8.29
C GLY A 158 -26.92 11.95 -8.69
N SER A 159 -25.95 12.15 -7.80
CA SER A 159 -24.63 12.67 -8.18
C SER A 159 -23.60 11.54 -8.17
N GLY A 160 -23.71 10.68 -9.19
CA GLY A 160 -22.57 9.86 -9.60
C GLY A 160 -21.42 10.81 -9.87
N LYS A 161 -20.29 10.61 -9.18
CA LYS A 161 -19.04 11.32 -9.41
C LYS A 161 -18.63 11.10 -10.87
N THR A 162 -19.16 11.94 -11.75
CA THR A 162 -18.83 11.99 -13.16
C THR A 162 -17.44 12.60 -13.18
N LEU A 163 -16.44 11.77 -13.48
CA LEU A 163 -15.08 12.25 -13.73
C LEU A 163 -15.17 13.41 -14.72
N ASN A 164 -14.46 14.49 -14.43
CA ASN A 164 -14.47 15.69 -15.26
C ASN A 164 -14.20 15.28 -16.73
N PRO A 165 -15.14 15.46 -17.67
CA PRO A 165 -14.95 15.07 -19.07
C PRO A 165 -13.84 15.88 -19.77
N PHE A 166 -13.32 16.92 -19.10
CA PHE A 166 -12.18 17.72 -19.52
C PHE A 166 -10.88 17.37 -18.78
N ALA A 167 -10.86 16.29 -17.98
CA ALA A 167 -9.63 15.80 -17.39
C ALA A 167 -8.67 15.37 -18.51
N LYS A 168 -7.49 15.97 -18.54
CA LYS A 168 -6.43 15.62 -19.49
C LYS A 168 -6.09 14.14 -19.31
N GLU A 169 -6.01 13.40 -20.41
CA GLU A 169 -5.56 12.01 -20.42
C GLU A 169 -4.20 11.89 -19.73
N TRP A 170 -4.06 10.95 -18.80
CA TRP A 170 -2.85 10.79 -18.01
C TRP A 170 -1.68 10.46 -18.94
N ASP A 171 -0.68 11.35 -19.00
CA ASP A 171 0.53 11.14 -19.78
C ASP A 171 1.63 10.53 -18.88
N PRO A 172 2.00 9.26 -19.07
CA PRO A 172 3.01 8.59 -18.26
C PRO A 172 4.41 9.22 -18.38
N ALA A 173 4.67 10.09 -19.34
CA ALA A 173 5.95 10.78 -19.48
C ALA A 173 5.99 12.12 -18.75
N VAL A 174 4.83 12.76 -18.54
CA VAL A 174 4.70 14.11 -17.97
C VAL A 174 4.15 14.07 -16.54
N GLU A 175 3.21 13.17 -16.25
CA GLU A 175 2.55 13.02 -14.95
C GLU A 175 3.19 11.92 -14.09
N ARG A 176 4.27 11.28 -14.58
CA ARG A 176 5.04 10.29 -13.82
C ARG A 176 5.90 11.00 -12.79
N ALA A 177 5.95 10.41 -11.60
CA ALA A 177 6.80 10.88 -10.51
C ALA A 177 8.24 11.17 -11.00
N PRO A 178 8.85 12.28 -10.55
CA PRO A 178 10.25 12.58 -10.85
C PRO A 178 11.18 11.39 -10.60
N GLU A 179 12.26 11.29 -11.38
CA GLU A 179 13.25 10.22 -11.16
C GLU A 179 13.80 10.22 -9.73
N GLU A 180 13.89 11.40 -9.11
CA GLU A 180 14.36 11.58 -7.74
C GLU A 180 13.51 10.79 -6.74
N ASP A 181 12.19 10.75 -6.94
CA ASP A 181 11.25 9.98 -6.12
C ASP A 181 11.25 8.49 -6.45
N ARG A 182 11.65 8.14 -7.69
CA ARG A 182 11.69 6.77 -8.21
C ARG A 182 13.06 6.10 -8.12
N CYS A 183 14.06 6.75 -7.53
CA CYS A 183 15.42 6.23 -7.48
C CYS A 183 15.94 5.99 -6.07
N LEU A 184 16.87 5.05 -5.97
CA LEU A 184 17.66 4.81 -4.76
C LEU A 184 19.14 4.79 -5.09
N PHE A 185 19.95 5.30 -4.17
CA PHE A 185 21.39 5.16 -4.20
C PHE A 185 21.78 3.81 -3.62
N LEU A 186 22.70 3.14 -4.31
CA LEU A 186 23.20 1.82 -3.95
C LEU A 186 24.63 1.95 -3.43
N THR A 187 24.97 1.28 -2.35
CA THR A 187 26.38 1.09 -1.93
C THR A 187 26.68 -0.36 -1.69
N PHE A 188 27.84 -0.81 -2.16
CA PHE A 188 28.30 -2.18 -2.04
C PHE A 188 29.27 -2.30 -0.86
N SER A 189 29.18 -3.41 -0.11
CA SER A 189 30.21 -3.72 0.87
C SER A 189 31.56 -3.96 0.18
N ASN A 190 32.64 -3.52 0.82
CA ASN A 190 33.98 -3.57 0.24
C ASN A 190 34.34 -5.00 -0.20
N GLY A 191 34.81 -5.16 -1.44
CA GLY A 191 35.17 -6.46 -2.02
C GLY A 191 34.04 -7.27 -2.63
N TYR A 192 32.77 -6.83 -2.55
CA TYR A 192 31.61 -7.57 -3.07
C TYR A 192 30.75 -6.72 -4.02
N PRO A 193 31.30 -6.22 -5.15
CA PRO A 193 30.49 -5.49 -6.12
C PRO A 193 29.40 -6.38 -6.73
N LEU A 194 28.22 -5.80 -6.91
CA LEU A 194 27.11 -6.39 -7.66
C LEU A 194 27.14 -5.85 -9.09
N SER A 195 26.81 -6.70 -10.06
CA SER A 195 26.57 -6.25 -11.44
C SER A 195 25.16 -5.69 -11.59
N ASP A 196 24.94 -4.91 -12.67
CA ASP A 196 23.63 -4.37 -13.03
C ASP A 196 22.58 -5.48 -13.09
N ASN A 197 22.90 -6.62 -13.74
CA ASN A 197 21.97 -7.74 -13.88
C ASN A 197 21.60 -8.37 -12.53
N GLN A 198 22.56 -8.57 -11.61
CA GLN A 198 22.26 -9.12 -10.28
C GLN A 198 21.29 -8.21 -9.51
N ILE A 199 21.45 -6.89 -9.66
CA ILE A 199 20.58 -5.91 -9.03
C ILE A 199 19.18 -5.94 -9.67
N VAL A 200 19.10 -5.94 -11.00
CA VAL A 200 17.85 -6.00 -11.76
C VAL A 200 17.05 -7.25 -11.40
N GLU A 201 17.68 -8.42 -11.45
CA GLU A 201 17.06 -9.71 -11.15
C GLU A 201 16.55 -9.76 -9.71
N PHE A 202 17.37 -9.34 -8.74
CA PHE A 202 16.98 -9.33 -7.33
C PHE A 202 15.73 -8.49 -7.07
N PHE A 203 15.69 -7.24 -7.55
CA PHE A 203 14.53 -6.38 -7.33
C PHE A 203 13.31 -6.85 -8.13
N ASN A 204 13.50 -7.32 -9.36
CA ASN A 204 12.39 -7.82 -10.17
C ASN A 204 11.78 -9.12 -9.62
N GLN A 205 12.60 -9.99 -9.03
CA GLN A 205 12.12 -11.19 -8.36
C GLN A 205 11.32 -10.85 -7.09
N LYS A 206 11.70 -9.78 -6.38
CA LYS A 206 11.09 -9.43 -5.09
C LYS A 206 9.86 -8.52 -5.20
N TYR A 207 9.83 -7.65 -6.20
CA TYR A 207 8.83 -6.57 -6.34
C TYR A 207 8.17 -6.57 -7.74
N GLY A 208 8.23 -7.68 -8.46
CA GLY A 208 7.79 -7.75 -9.86
C GLY A 208 8.63 -6.89 -10.81
N PRO A 209 8.29 -6.83 -12.11
CA PRO A 209 9.06 -6.12 -13.14
C PRO A 209 9.03 -4.59 -12.93
N CYS A 210 9.86 -4.13 -12.00
CA CYS A 210 9.80 -2.78 -11.43
C CYS A 210 11.03 -1.94 -11.77
N VAL A 211 12.12 -2.54 -12.22
CA VAL A 211 13.37 -1.84 -12.50
C VAL A 211 13.33 -1.22 -13.90
N GLU A 212 13.50 0.10 -13.98
CA GLU A 212 13.65 0.84 -15.24
C GLU A 212 15.09 0.73 -15.73
N ARG A 213 16.07 1.01 -14.84
CA ARG A 213 17.50 0.92 -15.13
C ARG A 213 18.35 0.90 -13.87
N VAL A 214 19.55 0.35 -14.02
CA VAL A 214 20.62 0.38 -13.01
C VAL A 214 21.84 1.06 -13.60
N TYR A 215 22.53 1.84 -12.77
CA TYR A 215 23.83 2.42 -13.06
C TYR A 215 24.79 2.01 -11.95
N VAL A 216 25.83 1.24 -12.28
CA VAL A 216 26.93 0.94 -11.35
C VAL A 216 28.12 1.82 -11.69
N HIS A 217 28.59 2.60 -10.71
CA HIS A 217 29.73 3.49 -10.92
C HIS A 217 31.04 2.71 -10.83
N LYS A 218 31.71 2.57 -11.98
CA LYS A 218 33.00 1.88 -12.10
C LYS A 218 34.00 2.74 -12.88
N PRO A 219 34.70 3.70 -12.22
CA PRO A 219 35.58 4.64 -12.89
C PRO A 219 36.90 3.99 -13.35
N ASP A 220 37.34 2.92 -12.67
CA ASP A 220 38.47 2.09 -13.09
C ASP A 220 37.96 0.65 -13.32
N PRO A 221 38.14 0.08 -14.53
CA PRO A 221 37.80 -1.31 -14.83
C PRO A 221 38.43 -2.34 -13.88
N ASN A 222 39.58 -2.01 -13.28
CA ASN A 222 40.33 -2.88 -12.37
C ASN A 222 39.95 -2.68 -10.89
N ALA A 223 39.25 -1.60 -10.56
CA ALA A 223 38.79 -1.35 -9.19
C ALA A 223 37.39 -1.95 -8.95
N PRO A 224 37.07 -2.37 -7.71
CA PRO A 224 35.70 -2.78 -7.37
C PRO A 224 34.75 -1.59 -7.44
N ALA A 225 33.55 -1.81 -7.97
CA ALA A 225 32.49 -0.81 -7.87
C ALA A 225 32.08 -0.62 -6.41
N LEU A 226 31.89 0.63 -5.99
CA LEU A 226 31.56 0.98 -4.60
C LEU A 226 30.12 1.44 -4.44
N PHE A 227 29.55 2.02 -5.50
CA PHE A 227 28.21 2.56 -5.46
C PHE A 227 27.53 2.52 -6.82
N GLY A 228 26.22 2.75 -6.80
CA GLY A 228 25.39 2.82 -7.99
C GLY A 228 24.09 3.56 -7.72
N LYS A 229 23.21 3.54 -8.72
CA LYS A 229 21.87 4.09 -8.67
C LYS A 229 20.92 3.12 -9.34
N ILE A 230 19.78 2.87 -8.71
CA ILE A 230 18.67 2.17 -9.35
C ILE A 230 17.51 3.13 -9.55
N VAL A 231 16.83 3.03 -10.68
CA VAL A 231 15.61 3.76 -11.00
C VAL A 231 14.51 2.74 -11.26
N PHE A 232 13.37 2.93 -10.59
CA PHE A 232 12.19 2.07 -10.71
C PHE A 232 11.14 2.72 -11.60
N ASN A 233 10.24 1.92 -12.18
CA ASN A 233 9.13 2.38 -13.01
C ASN A 233 8.11 3.23 -12.22
N THR A 234 8.05 3.06 -10.89
CA THR A 234 7.13 3.76 -9.99
C THR A 234 7.79 4.14 -8.66
N ALA A 235 7.32 5.24 -8.05
CA ALA A 235 7.76 5.69 -6.73
C ALA A 235 7.17 4.84 -5.59
N LEU A 236 6.20 3.96 -5.89
CA LEU A 236 5.66 3.02 -4.90
C LEU A 236 6.74 2.03 -4.43
N VAL A 237 7.61 1.60 -5.34
CA VAL A 237 8.67 0.63 -5.01
C VAL A 237 9.73 1.26 -4.11
N THR A 238 10.12 2.52 -4.37
CA THR A 238 11.03 3.24 -3.47
C THR A 238 10.39 3.48 -2.11
N THR A 239 9.09 3.80 -2.08
CA THR A 239 8.34 3.99 -0.84
C THR A 239 8.25 2.70 -0.03
N MET A 240 8.02 1.55 -0.67
CA MET A 240 8.04 0.24 0.00
C MET A 240 9.41 -0.16 0.51
N ILE A 241 10.46 0.01 -0.31
CA ILE A 241 11.83 -0.37 0.07
C ILE A 241 12.31 0.49 1.23
N MET A 242 12.03 1.79 1.21
CA MET A 242 12.47 2.71 2.25
C MET A 242 11.56 2.66 3.46
N ASN A 243 10.24 2.60 3.30
CA ASN A 243 9.27 2.65 4.39
C ASN A 243 9.62 3.76 5.41
N THR A 244 9.82 3.44 6.70
CA THR A 244 10.30 4.35 7.75
C THR A 244 11.83 4.50 7.81
N LEU A 245 12.56 3.75 6.98
CA LEU A 245 14.00 3.68 6.97
C LEU A 245 14.61 4.74 6.04
N HIS A 246 15.66 5.39 6.53
CA HIS A 246 16.55 6.19 5.68
C HIS A 246 17.50 5.32 4.85
N GLN A 247 17.65 4.04 5.23
CA GLN A 247 18.55 3.08 4.60
C GLN A 247 17.99 1.66 4.75
N ALA A 248 17.94 0.91 3.65
CA ALA A 248 17.58 -0.50 3.64
C ALA A 248 18.81 -1.37 3.33
N LYS A 249 18.90 -2.54 3.97
CA LYS A 249 19.95 -3.52 3.71
C LYS A 249 19.35 -4.78 3.10
N PHE A 250 19.96 -5.25 2.02
CA PHE A 250 19.63 -6.50 1.37
C PHE A 250 20.85 -7.40 1.30
N ASN A 251 20.60 -8.68 1.06
CA ASN A 251 21.62 -9.66 0.76
C ASN A 251 21.30 -10.26 -0.62
N VAL A 252 22.15 -10.02 -1.61
CA VAL A 252 21.98 -10.44 -3.00
C VAL A 252 23.08 -11.44 -3.31
N ASP A 253 22.74 -12.72 -3.48
CA ASP A 253 23.71 -13.82 -3.69
C ASP A 253 24.84 -13.86 -2.65
N GLY A 254 24.50 -13.61 -1.37
CA GLY A 254 25.48 -13.54 -0.27
C GLY A 254 26.29 -12.24 -0.21
N LYS A 255 26.02 -11.27 -1.11
CA LYS A 255 26.66 -9.95 -1.11
C LYS A 255 25.75 -8.91 -0.47
N PRO A 256 26.21 -8.17 0.56
CA PRO A 256 25.39 -7.13 1.17
C PRO A 256 25.25 -5.93 0.24
N LEU A 257 24.00 -5.53 0.01
CA LEU A 257 23.61 -4.32 -0.72
C LEU A 257 22.93 -3.35 0.23
N TRP A 258 23.30 -2.08 0.16
CA TRP A 258 22.63 -1.02 0.90
C TRP A 258 21.95 -0.06 -0.06
N CYS A 259 20.72 0.30 0.25
CA CYS A 259 19.90 1.25 -0.50
C CYS A 259 19.61 2.47 0.36
N LYS A 260 19.65 3.68 -0.22
CA LYS A 260 19.36 4.95 0.47
C LYS A 260 18.53 5.87 -0.43
N ARG A 261 17.67 6.71 0.17
CA ARG A 261 17.02 7.80 -0.55
C ARG A 261 18.07 8.80 -1.07
N PHE A 262 17.77 9.42 -2.20
CA PHE A 262 18.59 10.49 -2.73
C PHE A 262 18.43 11.75 -1.85
N ASP A 263 19.53 12.25 -1.29
CA ASP A 263 19.54 13.42 -0.43
C ASP A 263 19.92 14.67 -1.24
N LEU A 264 18.90 15.43 -1.65
CA LEU A 264 19.06 16.67 -2.41
C LEU A 264 19.77 17.79 -1.61
N SER A 265 19.84 17.69 -0.28
CA SER A 265 20.49 18.71 0.56
C SER A 265 22.00 18.80 0.30
N LYS A 266 22.62 17.74 -0.24
CA LYS A 266 24.04 17.71 -0.56
C LYS A 266 24.43 18.42 -1.87
N LYS A 267 23.46 18.87 -2.67
CA LYS A 267 23.74 19.65 -3.89
C LYS A 267 24.22 21.07 -3.59
N HIS A 268 23.81 21.67 -2.47
CA HIS A 268 24.11 23.08 -2.15
C HIS A 268 25.43 23.29 -1.36
N GLY A 269 26.16 22.22 -1.02
CA GLY A 269 27.43 22.31 -0.27
C GLY A 269 28.69 22.31 -1.14
N GLY A 270 28.56 22.20 -2.47
CA GLY A 270 29.69 21.98 -3.40
C GLY A 270 30.16 23.20 -4.18
N GLU A 271 29.42 24.32 -4.18
CA GLU A 271 29.78 25.55 -4.90
C GLU A 271 30.23 26.66 -3.94
N GLN A 272 31.14 26.36 -3.02
CA GLN A 272 32.06 27.36 -2.47
C GLN A 272 33.38 26.69 -2.11
N LYS A 273 34.30 26.63 -3.09
CA LYS A 273 35.73 26.73 -2.81
C LYS A 273 36.49 27.27 -4.00
#